data_AF-A0A371MRS5-F1
#
_entry.id   AF-A0A371MRS5-F1
#
_cell.length_a   1.000
_cell.length_b   1.000
_cell.length_c   1.000
_cell.angle_alpha   90.00
_cell.angle_beta   90.00
_cell.angle_gamma   90.00
#
_symmetry.space_group_name_H-M   'P 1'
#
loop_
_entity.id
_entity.type
_entity.pdbx_description
1 polymer ?
#
loop_
_entity_poly.entity_id
_entity_poly.type
_entity_poly.pdbx_seq_one_letter_code
_entity_poly.pdbx_strand_id
1 'polypeptide(L)'
;PEAARTLGRTSVGAFRYVTLPLVAPGLFGGAALVFLTTMKELPATLLLRPSGFTTLVTHIWTAYESGYFGQAAVPALVLLFVSGLSMLVILRQEGYDVK
;
A
#
# COMPACT_ATOMS: atom_id res chain seq x y z
N PRO A 1 1.18 -4.53 -27.69
CA PRO A 1 2.55 -5.12 -27.68
C PRO A 1 3.00 -5.62 -29.07
N GLU A 2 2.13 -6.35 -29.79
CA GLU A 2 2.42 -6.92 -31.11
C GLU A 2 2.74 -5.84 -32.15
N ALA A 3 1.93 -4.77 -32.22
CA ALA A 3 2.19 -3.62 -33.09
C ALA A 3 3.54 -2.91 -32.78
N ALA A 4 4.00 -2.89 -31.53
CA ALA A 4 5.31 -2.31 -31.20
C ALA A 4 6.47 -3.22 -31.64
N ARG A 5 6.27 -4.54 -31.61
CA ARG A 5 7.25 -5.52 -32.07
C ARG A 5 7.37 -5.53 -33.59
N THR A 6 6.27 -5.35 -34.33
CA THR A 6 6.30 -5.20 -35.79
C THR A 6 6.98 -3.90 -36.23
N LEU A 7 6.99 -2.87 -35.39
CA LEU A 7 7.74 -1.61 -35.58
C LEU A 7 9.21 -1.67 -35.12
N GLY A 8 9.76 -2.88 -34.91
CA GLY A 8 11.19 -3.07 -34.62
C GLY A 8 11.61 -2.97 -33.15
N ARG A 9 10.67 -2.87 -32.20
CA ARG A 9 11.01 -2.93 -30.76
C ARG A 9 11.22 -4.36 -30.28
N THR A 10 12.22 -4.54 -29.42
CA THR A 10 12.42 -5.79 -28.66
C THR A 10 11.27 -6.03 -27.68
N SER A 11 11.10 -7.26 -27.19
CA SER A 11 10.03 -7.61 -26.23
C SER A 11 10.07 -6.73 -24.97
N VAL A 12 11.27 -6.49 -24.43
CA VAL A 12 11.50 -5.58 -23.29
C VAL A 12 11.14 -4.13 -23.64
N GLY A 13 11.47 -3.68 -24.86
CA GLY A 13 11.08 -2.37 -25.36
C GLY A 13 9.56 -2.21 -25.45
N ALA A 14 8.87 -3.18 -26.05
CA ALA A 14 7.40 -3.16 -26.14
C ALA A 14 6.74 -3.16 -24.75
N PHE A 15 7.25 -3.94 -23.80
CA PHE A 15 6.75 -3.92 -22.42
C PHE A 15 6.96 -2.55 -21.77
N ARG A 16 8.19 -2.02 -21.78
CA ARG A 16 8.51 -0.77 -21.06
C ARG A 16 7.82 0.47 -21.63
N TYR A 17 7.62 0.53 -22.94
CA TYR A 17 7.06 1.72 -23.61
C TYR A 17 5.56 1.62 -23.90
N VAL A 18 4.97 0.42 -23.90
CA VAL A 18 3.53 0.25 -24.20
C VAL A 18 2.79 -0.37 -23.03
N THR A 19 3.17 -1.58 -22.61
CA THR A 19 2.42 -2.30 -21.58
C THR A 19 2.54 -1.63 -20.22
N LEU A 20 3.76 -1.30 -19.78
CA LEU A 20 4.03 -0.75 -18.45
C LEU A 20 3.32 0.58 -18.20
N PRO A 21 3.36 1.60 -19.09
CA PRO A 21 2.61 2.83 -18.89
C PRO A 21 1.10 2.62 -18.92
N LEU A 22 0.61 1.67 -19.72
CA LEU A 22 -0.81 1.35 -19.82
C LEU A 22 -1.36 0.71 -18.54
N VAL A 23 -0.59 -0.19 -17.90
CA VAL A 23 -0.99 -0.83 -16.63
C VAL A 23 -0.58 -0.05 -15.39
N ALA A 24 0.27 0.97 -15.52
CA ALA A 24 0.81 1.73 -14.39
C ALA A 24 -0.28 2.30 -13.46
N PRO A 25 -1.38 2.92 -13.94
CA PRO A 25 -2.43 3.43 -13.06
C PRO A 25 -3.02 2.33 -12.17
N GLY A 26 -3.43 1.20 -12.75
CA GLY A 26 -3.96 0.07 -12.01
C GLY A 26 -2.94 -0.57 -11.07
N LEU A 27 -1.67 -0.61 -11.46
CA LEU A 27 -0.59 -1.12 -10.61
C LEU A 27 -0.41 -0.24 -9.36
N PHE A 28 -0.48 1.09 -9.50
CA PHE A 28 -0.41 1.98 -8.35
C PHE A 28 -1.61 1.81 -7.41
N GLY A 29 -2.81 1.55 -7.94
CA GLY A 29 -4.00 1.28 -7.13
C GLY A 29 -3.90 -0.01 -6.35
N GLY A 30 -3.48 -1.09 -7.02
CA GLY A 30 -3.21 -2.37 -6.38
C GLY A 30 -2.10 -2.26 -5.33
N ALA A 31 -1.01 -1.54 -5.63
CA ALA A 31 0.07 -1.31 -4.67
C ALA A 31 -0.41 -0.51 -3.45
N ALA A 32 -1.21 0.54 -3.64
CA ALA A 32 -1.79 1.32 -2.55
C ALA A 32 -2.75 0.48 -1.68
N LEU A 33 -3.53 -0.42 -2.28
CA LEU A 33 -4.39 -1.36 -1.57
C LEU A 33 -3.58 -2.35 -0.73
N VAL A 34 -2.57 -3.00 -1.30
CA VAL A 34 -1.69 -3.93 -0.56
C VAL A 34 -0.96 -3.20 0.56
N PHE A 35 -0.49 -1.98 0.32
CA PHE A 35 0.13 -1.16 1.36
C PHE A 35 -0.84 -0.86 2.50
N LEU A 36 -2.08 -0.45 2.18
CA LEU A 36 -3.11 -0.17 3.17
C LEU A 36 -3.44 -1.39 4.05
N THR A 37 -3.57 -2.57 3.44
CA THR A 37 -3.91 -3.80 4.17
C THR A 37 -2.75 -4.28 5.03
N THR A 38 -1.54 -4.29 4.50
CA THR A 38 -0.34 -4.76 5.23
C THR A 38 0.05 -3.83 6.37
N MET A 39 -0.11 -2.51 6.21
CA MET A 39 0.24 -1.52 7.24
C MET A 39 -0.56 -1.69 8.54
N LYS A 40 -1.80 -2.20 8.45
CA LYS A 40 -2.69 -2.42 9.59
C LYS A 40 -2.68 -3.86 10.09
N GLU A 41 -1.85 -4.73 9.51
CA GLU A 41 -1.92 -6.16 9.80
C GLU A 41 -1.22 -6.51 11.10
N LEU A 42 -2.03 -6.78 12.12
CA LEU A 42 -1.59 -7.09 13.47
C LEU A 42 -1.22 -8.58 13.66
N PRO A 43 -2.08 -9.56 13.28
CA PRO A 43 -1.79 -10.98 13.50
C PRO A 43 -0.44 -11.45 12.95
N ALA A 44 -0.15 -11.19 11.68
CA ALA A 44 1.12 -11.59 11.08
C ALA A 44 2.32 -10.93 11.78
N THR A 45 2.18 -9.65 12.15
CA THR A 45 3.22 -8.91 12.88
C THR A 45 3.47 -9.50 14.26
N LEU A 46 2.43 -9.88 15.01
CA LEU A 46 2.60 -10.49 16.33
C LEU A 46 3.26 -11.87 16.25
N LEU A 47 2.94 -12.66 15.21
CA LEU A 47 3.50 -13.99 15.01
C LEU A 47 4.96 -13.97 14.53
N LEU A 48 5.32 -13.01 13.68
CA LEU A 48 6.63 -12.97 13.00
C LEU A 48 7.61 -11.96 13.61
N ARG A 49 7.18 -11.09 14.55
CA ARG A 49 8.08 -10.06 15.08
C ARG A 49 9.27 -10.67 15.82
N PRO A 50 10.49 -10.16 15.58
CA PRO A 50 11.63 -10.48 16.44
C PRO A 50 11.44 -9.84 17.82
N SER A 51 12.08 -10.43 18.84
CA SER A 51 12.05 -9.90 20.20
C SER A 51 12.63 -8.49 20.24
N GLY A 52 11.93 -7.58 20.92
CA GLY A 52 12.32 -6.17 21.06
C GLY A 52 11.96 -5.26 19.88
N PHE A 53 11.30 -5.75 18.83
CA PHE A 53 10.84 -4.91 17.72
C PHE A 53 9.38 -4.49 17.90
N THR A 54 9.14 -3.18 17.97
CA THR A 54 7.81 -2.60 18.09
C THR A 54 7.45 -1.78 16.86
N THR A 55 6.33 -2.12 16.23
CA THR A 55 5.67 -1.33 15.19
C THR A 55 4.58 -0.45 15.80
N LEU A 56 4.10 0.57 15.06
CA LEU A 56 2.95 1.39 15.46
C LEU A 56 1.75 0.52 15.88
N VAL A 57 1.43 -0.49 15.06
CA VAL A 57 0.31 -1.40 15.30
C VAL A 57 0.49 -2.19 16.59
N THR A 58 1.69 -2.73 16.84
CA THR A 58 1.95 -3.44 18.11
C THR A 58 1.95 -2.52 19.33
N HIS A 59 2.40 -1.28 19.19
CA HIS A 59 2.40 -0.31 20.29
C HIS A 59 0.97 0.11 20.65
N ILE A 60 0.11 0.34 19.64
CA ILE A 60 -1.32 0.58 19.83
C ILE A 60 -1.96 -0.61 20.54
N TRP A 61 -1.67 -1.84 20.07
CA TRP A 61 -2.21 -3.06 20.66
C TRP A 61 -1.81 -3.23 22.13
N THR A 62 -0.53 -3.09 22.45
CA THR A 62 -0.05 -3.24 23.84
C THR A 62 -0.60 -2.15 24.77
N ALA A 63 -0.69 -0.90 24.29
CA ALA A 63 -1.31 0.19 25.06
C ALA A 63 -2.81 -0.03 25.26
N TYR A 64 -3.51 -0.60 24.27
CA TYR A 64 -4.91 -0.99 24.37
C TYR A 64 -5.11 -2.12 25.40
N GLU A 65 -4.33 -3.20 25.33
CA GLU A 65 -4.40 -4.31 26.30
C GLU A 65 -4.12 -3.85 27.73
N SER A 66 -3.24 -2.86 27.89
CA SER A 66 -2.88 -2.28 29.19
C SER A 66 -3.86 -1.21 29.69
N GLY A 67 -4.90 -0.86 28.92
CA GLY A 67 -5.86 0.20 29.24
C GLY A 67 -5.33 1.64 29.10
N TYR A 68 -4.13 1.83 28.58
CA TYR A 68 -3.49 3.14 28.38
C TYR A 68 -3.87 3.77 27.03
N PHE A 69 -5.15 4.07 26.84
CA PHE A 69 -5.66 4.64 25.56
C PHE A 69 -4.98 5.96 25.17
N GLY A 70 -4.58 6.78 26.14
CA GLY A 70 -3.87 8.04 25.87
C GLY A 70 -2.52 7.82 25.16
N GLN A 71 -1.81 6.75 25.51
CA GLN A 71 -0.54 6.39 24.85
C GLN A 71 -0.75 5.78 23.47
N ALA A 72 -1.92 5.16 23.23
CA ALA A 72 -2.29 4.62 21.92
C ALA A 72 -2.71 5.70 20.92
N ALA A 73 -3.17 6.86 21.39
CA ALA A 73 -3.79 7.89 20.54
C ALA A 73 -2.84 8.44 19.47
N VAL A 74 -1.63 8.86 19.84
CA VAL A 74 -0.65 9.41 18.91
C VAL A 74 -0.24 8.41 17.81
N PRO A 75 0.22 7.17 18.14
CA PRO A 75 0.57 6.22 17.09
C PRO A 75 -0.65 5.80 16.25
N ALA A 76 -1.85 5.73 16.82
CA ALA A 76 -3.07 5.46 16.05
C ALA A 76 -3.38 6.57 15.04
N LEU A 77 -3.22 7.84 15.41
CA LEU A 77 -3.42 8.97 14.51
C LEU A 77 -2.39 9.01 13.37
N VAL A 78 -1.12 8.71 13.66
CA VAL A 78 -0.08 8.60 12.62
C VAL A 78 -0.42 7.46 11.66
N LEU A 79 -0.79 6.29 12.18
CA LEU A 79 -1.18 5.14 11.36
C LEU A 79 -2.38 5.48 10.47
N LEU A 80 -3.38 6.18 11.03
CA LEU A 80 -4.57 6.62 10.31
C LEU A 80 -4.21 7.62 9.21
N PHE A 81 -3.37 8.61 9.49
CA PHE A 81 -2.93 9.61 8.52
C PHE A 81 -2.21 8.95 7.32
N VAL A 82 -1.25 8.07 7.57
CA VAL A 82 -0.51 7.37 6.52
C VAL A 82 -1.43 6.45 5.71
N SER A 83 -2.32 5.72 6.38
CA SER A 83 -3.34 4.89 5.73
C SER A 83 -4.30 5.71 4.87
N GLY A 84 -4.70 6.89 5.37
CA GLY A 84 -5.56 7.83 4.67
C GLY A 84 -4.89 8.38 3.41
N LEU A 85 -3.59 8.64 3.44
CA LEU A 85 -2.84 9.04 2.25
C LEU A 85 -2.87 7.94 1.16
N SER A 86 -2.72 6.67 1.56
CA SER A 86 -2.87 5.54 0.62
C SER A 86 -4.29 5.46 0.04
N MET A 87 -5.31 5.64 0.88
CA MET A 87 -6.71 5.68 0.46
C MET A 87 -6.97 6.79 -0.57
N LEU A 88 -6.37 7.96 -0.41
CA LEU A 88 -6.49 9.05 -1.38
C LEU A 88 -5.92 8.67 -2.76
N VAL A 89 -4.82 7.90 -2.82
CA VAL A 89 -4.26 7.40 -4.08
C VAL A 89 -5.25 6.48 -4.79
N ILE A 90 -5.91 5.59 -4.05
CA ILE A 90 -6.93 4.67 -4.57
C ILE A 90 -8.13 5.45 -5.12
N LEU A 91 -8.69 6.37 -4.33
CA LEU A 91 -9.84 7.20 -4.70
C LEU A 91 -9.56 8.08 -5.93
N ARG A 92 -8.34 8.60 -6.06
CA ARG A 92 -7.93 9.40 -7.23
C ARG A 92 -7.93 8.59 -8.53
N GLN A 93 -7.75 7.27 -8.45
CA GLN A 93 -7.71 6.38 -9.61
C GLN A 93 -9.10 5.85 -10.00
N GLU A 94 -10.02 5.71 -9.04
CA GLU A 94 -11.45 5.44 -9.35
C GLU A 94 -12.04 6.53 -10.26
N GLY A 95 -11.65 7.80 -10.06
CA GLY A 95 -12.07 8.89 -10.93
C GLY A 95 -11.50 8.86 -12.36
N TYR A 96 -10.50 8.02 -12.64
CA TYR A 96 -9.93 7.82 -13.98
C TYR A 96 -10.70 6.76 -14.79
N ASP A 97 -11.43 5.84 -14.14
CA ASP A 97 -12.14 4.73 -14.79
C ASP A 97 -13.53 5.12 -15.33
N VAL A 98 -14.02 6.32 -15.00
CA VAL A 98 -15.36 6.82 -15.37
C VAL A 98 -15.31 7.85 -16.52
N LYS A 99 -14.25 7.87 -17.32
CA LYS A 99 -14.15 8.70 -18.53
C LYS A 99 -13.70 7.87 -19.73
#